data_AF-A0A3B9P642-F1
#
_entry.id   AF-A0A3B9P642-F1
#
_cell.length_a   1.000
_cell.length_b   1.000
_cell.length_c   1.000
_cell.angle_alpha   90.00
_cell.angle_beta   90.00
_cell.angle_gamma   90.00
#
_symmetry.space_group_name_H-M   'P 1'
#
loop_
_entity.id
_entity.type
_entity.pdbx_description
1 polymer ?
#
loop_
_entity_poly.entity_id
_entity_poly.type
_entity_poly.pdbx_seq_one_letter_code
_entity_poly.pdbx_strand_id
1 'polypeptide(L)'
;MNEKPAYDPSSLQLIYSVLLMAQLVITVVVIYVAQDQFNMRFEWGYWNHIVIPAVAGVLGSLGKTIWNKGILRISQTEEIEEKLKVLTQIHILQWVMVELATILLLTYTLMESNFFYFIFALVNIIYFFTLRPKIFSLTGGI
;
A
#
# COMPACT_ATOMS: atom_id res chain seq x y z
N MET A 1 2.91 13.93 33.21
CA MET A 1 2.60 13.97 31.76
C MET A 1 2.76 12.56 31.23
N ASN A 2 1.74 12.01 30.57
CA ASN A 2 1.78 10.65 30.04
C ASN A 2 2.50 10.72 28.68
N GLU A 3 3.82 10.68 28.69
CA GLU A 3 4.64 10.69 27.47
C GLU A 3 4.40 9.36 26.74
N LYS A 4 3.54 9.41 25.72
CA LYS A 4 3.39 8.29 24.81
C LYS A 4 4.74 8.06 24.13
N PRO A 5 5.25 6.82 24.07
CA PRO A 5 6.52 6.55 23.39
C PRO A 5 6.42 7.00 21.93
N ALA A 6 7.46 7.66 21.42
CA ALA A 6 7.49 8.14 20.04
C ALA A 6 7.44 7.01 18.99
N TYR A 7 7.62 5.76 19.42
CA TYR A 7 7.43 4.57 18.61
C TYR A 7 6.65 3.51 19.38
N ASP A 8 5.50 3.12 18.82
CA ASP A 8 4.73 1.98 19.29
C ASP A 8 4.59 0.97 18.13
N PRO A 9 5.36 -0.14 18.14
CA PRO A 9 5.28 -1.14 17.07
C PRO A 9 3.90 -1.79 16.95
N SER A 10 3.12 -1.81 18.03
CA SER A 10 1.75 -2.35 18.00
C SER A 10 0.81 -1.44 17.21
N SER A 11 0.98 -0.12 17.33
CA SER A 11 0.23 0.87 16.54
C SER A 11 0.52 0.73 15.04
N LEU A 12 1.77 0.47 14.66
CA LEU A 12 2.18 0.31 13.28
C LEU A 12 1.60 -0.97 12.66
N GLN A 13 1.61 -2.07 13.40
CA GLN A 13 0.96 -3.33 13.00
C GLN A 13 -0.56 -3.16 12.88
N LEU A 14 -1.18 -2.38 13.78
CA LEU A 14 -2.62 -2.08 13.71
C LEU A 14 -2.96 -1.30 12.45
N ILE A 15 -2.23 -0.21 12.16
CA ILE A 15 -2.43 0.58 10.93
C ILE A 15 -2.30 -0.29 9.68
N TYR A 16 -1.23 -1.11 9.60
CA TYR A 16 -1.04 -2.05 8.50
C TYR A 16 -2.23 -3.00 8.35
N SER A 17 -2.69 -3.59 9.45
CA SER A 17 -3.77 -4.57 9.44
C SER A 17 -5.10 -3.93 9.03
N VAL A 18 -5.38 -2.71 9.46
CA VAL A 18 -6.59 -1.97 9.07
C VAL A 18 -6.57 -1.63 7.58
N LEU A 19 -5.45 -1.14 7.06
CA LEU A 19 -5.31 -0.84 5.63
C LEU A 19 -5.47 -2.10 4.78
N LEU A 20 -4.82 -3.20 5.19
CA LEU A 20 -4.96 -4.48 4.52
C LEU A 20 -6.42 -4.99 4.53
N MET A 21 -7.09 -4.91 5.68
CA MET A 21 -8.50 -5.31 5.78
C MET A 21 -9.40 -4.42 4.92
N ALA A 22 -9.12 -3.12 4.83
CA ALA A 22 -9.88 -2.20 4.01
C ALA A 22 -9.82 -2.59 2.52
N GLN A 23 -8.63 -2.75 1.94
CA GLN A 23 -8.49 -3.18 0.54
C GLN A 23 -9.11 -4.57 0.28
N LEU A 24 -9.02 -5.51 1.23
CA LEU A 24 -9.64 -6.84 1.08
C LEU A 24 -11.17 -6.76 1.08
N VAL A 25 -11.76 -5.97 1.98
CA VAL A 25 -13.22 -5.74 2.01
C VAL A 25 -13.68 -5.08 0.71
N ILE A 26 -12.99 -4.04 0.25
CA ILE A 26 -13.30 -3.37 -1.03
C ILE A 26 -13.20 -4.37 -2.18
N THR A 27 -12.19 -5.24 -2.18
CA THR A 27 -12.01 -6.29 -3.19
C THR A 27 -13.21 -7.25 -3.21
N VAL A 28 -13.66 -7.72 -2.05
CA VAL A 28 -14.85 -8.58 -1.95
C VAL A 28 -16.11 -7.87 -2.46
N VAL A 29 -16.29 -6.60 -2.11
CA VAL A 29 -17.40 -5.77 -2.63
C VAL A 29 -17.35 -5.67 -4.15
N VAL A 30 -16.17 -5.42 -4.72
CA VAL A 30 -16.00 -5.33 -6.19
C VAL A 30 -16.34 -6.65 -6.86
N ILE A 31 -15.86 -7.78 -6.33
CA ILE A 31 -16.22 -9.12 -6.86
C ILE A 31 -17.73 -9.32 -6.82
N TYR A 32 -18.38 -9.03 -5.69
CA TYR A 32 -19.82 -9.21 -5.54
C TYR A 32 -20.64 -8.34 -6.50
N VAL A 33 -20.26 -7.06 -6.65
CA VAL A 33 -20.97 -6.12 -7.53
C VAL A 33 -20.75 -6.44 -9.02
N ALA A 34 -19.55 -6.88 -9.40
CA ALA A 34 -19.20 -7.12 -10.80
C ALA A 34 -19.35 -8.58 -11.26
N GLN A 35 -19.85 -9.49 -10.40
CA GLN A 35 -19.92 -10.93 -10.69
C GLN A 35 -20.69 -11.26 -11.99
N ASP A 36 -21.79 -10.58 -12.24
CA ASP A 36 -22.65 -10.81 -13.42
C ASP A 36 -22.12 -10.10 -14.69
N GLN A 37 -21.10 -9.25 -14.53
CA GLN A 37 -20.49 -8.44 -15.59
C GLN A 37 -19.06 -8.89 -15.87
N PHE A 38 -18.72 -10.14 -15.56
CA PHE A 38 -17.38 -10.64 -15.75
C PHE A 38 -16.95 -10.57 -17.22
N ASN A 39 -16.06 -9.62 -17.50
CA ASN A 39 -15.44 -9.45 -18.80
C ASN A 39 -13.96 -9.10 -18.57
N MET A 40 -13.07 -9.68 -19.37
CA MET A 40 -11.64 -9.44 -19.27
C MET A 40 -11.11 -9.20 -20.68
N ARG A 41 -10.80 -7.95 -20.98
CA ARG A 41 -10.33 -7.55 -22.32
C ARG A 41 -9.19 -6.57 -22.22
N PHE A 42 -8.24 -6.73 -23.13
CA PHE A 42 -7.20 -5.77 -23.37
C PHE A 42 -7.21 -5.44 -24.86
N GLU A 43 -7.37 -4.17 -25.18
CA GLU A 43 -7.44 -3.67 -26.54
C GLU A 43 -6.51 -2.46 -26.69
N TRP A 44 -5.56 -2.55 -27.62
CA TRP A 44 -4.53 -1.52 -27.86
C TRP A 44 -5.10 -0.16 -28.26
N GLY A 45 -6.31 -0.10 -28.81
CA GLY A 45 -6.99 1.15 -29.18
C GLY A 45 -7.57 1.93 -28.00
N TYR A 46 -7.66 1.31 -26.81
CA TYR A 46 -8.23 1.93 -25.62
C TYR A 46 -7.11 2.34 -24.67
N TRP A 47 -6.80 3.63 -24.67
CA TRP A 47 -5.71 4.20 -23.87
C TRP A 47 -5.81 3.89 -22.36
N ASN A 48 -7.02 3.75 -21.81
CA ASN A 48 -7.22 3.45 -20.39
C ASN A 48 -6.59 2.11 -19.98
N HIS A 49 -6.60 1.10 -20.85
CA HIS A 49 -5.97 -0.20 -20.60
C HIS A 49 -4.45 -0.08 -20.38
N ILE A 50 -3.82 0.99 -20.86
CA ILE A 50 -2.38 1.23 -20.70
C ILE A 50 -2.14 2.25 -19.59
N VAL A 51 -2.86 3.37 -19.61
CA VAL A 51 -2.65 4.51 -18.71
C VAL A 51 -2.96 4.13 -17.27
N ILE A 52 -4.05 3.41 -17.00
CA ILE A 52 -4.47 3.13 -15.63
C ILE A 52 -3.51 2.18 -14.90
N PRO A 53 -3.12 1.02 -15.48
CA PRO A 53 -2.06 0.21 -14.89
C PRO A 53 -0.73 0.96 -14.76
N ALA A 54 -0.38 1.82 -15.73
CA ALA A 54 0.85 2.62 -15.65
C ALA A 54 0.82 3.61 -14.47
N VAL A 55 -0.29 4.33 -14.27
CA VAL A 55 -0.47 5.25 -13.12
C VAL A 55 -0.40 4.48 -11.81
N ALA A 56 -1.04 3.31 -11.71
CA ALA A 56 -0.92 2.45 -10.53
C ALA A 56 0.54 2.00 -10.29
N GLY A 57 1.26 1.65 -11.35
CA GLY A 57 2.70 1.35 -11.28
C GLY A 57 3.55 2.53 -10.83
N VAL A 58 3.23 3.75 -11.28
CA VAL A 58 3.89 4.98 -10.84
C VAL A 58 3.67 5.20 -9.34
N LEU A 59 2.44 5.03 -8.84
CA LEU A 59 2.14 5.12 -7.41
C LEU A 59 2.96 4.10 -6.60
N GLY A 60 3.05 2.84 -7.06
CA GLY A 60 3.91 1.83 -6.44
C GLY A 60 5.40 2.22 -6.42
N SER A 61 5.89 2.81 -7.52
CA SER A 61 7.26 3.33 -7.64
C SER A 61 7.54 4.52 -6.72
N LEU A 62 6.55 5.42 -6.55
CA LEU A 62 6.63 6.52 -5.58
C LEU A 62 6.76 5.98 -4.15
N GLY A 63 6.03 4.92 -3.79
CA GLY A 63 6.20 4.23 -2.52
C GLY A 63 7.64 3.76 -2.29
N LYS A 64 8.27 3.14 -3.30
CA LYS A 64 9.69 2.73 -3.23
C LYS A 64 10.65 3.92 -3.14
N THR A 65 10.33 5.02 -3.83
CA THR A 65 11.13 6.25 -3.76
C THR A 65 11.09 6.87 -2.37
N ILE A 66 9.90 6.90 -1.75
CA ILE A 66 9.71 7.36 -0.37
C ILE A 66 10.53 6.50 0.59
N TRP A 67 10.49 5.18 0.41
CA TRP A 67 11.33 4.25 1.19
C TRP A 67 12.82 4.60 1.10
N ASN A 68 13.35 4.72 -0.11
CA ASN A 68 14.77 5.00 -0.32
C ASN A 68 15.21 6.34 0.28
N LYS A 69 14.42 7.41 0.06
CA LYS A 69 14.69 8.74 0.65
C LYS A 69 14.61 8.69 2.18
N GLY A 70 13.67 7.89 2.68
CA GLY A 70 13.47 7.68 4.09
C GLY A 70 14.63 6.98 4.79
N ILE A 71 15.13 5.90 4.20
CA ILE A 71 16.31 5.18 4.71
C ILE A 71 17.55 6.07 4.70
N LEU A 72 17.72 6.88 3.64
CA LEU A 72 18.80 7.87 3.60
C LEU A 72 18.70 8.86 4.78
N ARG A 73 17.49 9.37 5.06
CA ARG A 73 17.27 10.26 6.21
C ARG A 73 17.59 9.57 7.54
N ILE A 74 17.19 8.31 7.72
CA ILE A 74 17.50 7.51 8.93
C ILE A 74 19.02 7.39 9.13
N SER A 75 19.80 7.25 8.05
CA SER A 75 21.27 7.16 8.15
C SER A 75 21.94 8.47 8.60
N GLN A 76 21.26 9.61 8.42
CA GLN A 76 21.76 10.95 8.77
C GLN A 76 21.26 11.43 10.14
N THR A 77 20.22 10.80 10.68
CA THR A 77 19.73 11.09 12.03
C THR A 77 20.64 10.43 13.06
N GLU A 78 20.97 11.10 14.16
CA GLU A 78 21.76 10.51 15.25
C GLU A 78 20.85 9.86 16.29
N GLU A 79 19.80 10.57 16.72
CA GLU A 79 18.88 10.15 17.77
C GLU A 79 18.01 8.95 17.35
N ILE A 80 17.99 7.91 18.18
CA ILE A 80 17.23 6.66 17.92
C ILE A 80 15.73 6.95 17.86
N GLU A 81 15.22 7.80 18.75
CA GLU A 81 13.81 8.14 18.80
C GLU A 81 13.33 8.78 17.49
N GLU A 82 14.11 9.72 16.96
CA GLU A 82 13.82 10.37 15.69
C GLU A 82 13.93 9.39 14.51
N LYS A 83 14.88 8.45 14.52
CA LYS A 83 14.97 7.37 13.52
C LYS A 83 13.69 6.54 13.47
N LEU A 84 13.15 6.14 14.62
CA LEU A 84 11.93 5.34 14.68
C LEU A 84 10.70 6.11 14.21
N LYS A 85 10.64 7.41 14.50
CA LYS A 85 9.58 8.29 14.01
C LYS A 85 9.62 8.39 12.48
N VAL A 86 10.81 8.61 11.91
CA VAL A 86 11.02 8.65 10.46
C VAL A 86 10.67 7.29 9.83
N LEU A 87 11.12 6.18 10.43
CA LEU A 87 10.81 4.82 9.98
C LEU A 87 9.30 4.56 9.92
N THR A 88 8.57 4.96 10.96
CA THR A 88 7.11 4.84 11.05
C THR A 88 6.43 5.62 9.93
N GLN A 89 6.84 6.87 9.72
CA GLN A 89 6.28 7.72 8.67
C GLN A 89 6.50 7.13 7.27
N ILE A 90 7.68 6.57 7.01
CA ILE A 90 8.03 5.97 5.71
C ILE A 90 7.13 4.76 5.42
N HIS A 91 6.96 3.86 6.39
CA HIS A 91 6.08 2.69 6.21
C HIS A 91 4.65 3.11 5.89
N ILE A 92 4.09 4.04 6.68
CA ILE A 92 2.72 4.52 6.49
C ILE A 92 2.56 5.15 5.09
N LEU A 93 3.48 6.02 4.68
CA LEU A 93 3.43 6.63 3.35
C LEU A 93 3.56 5.60 2.22
N GLN A 94 4.42 4.61 2.37
CA GLN A 94 4.57 3.54 1.38
C GLN A 94 3.27 2.74 1.24
N TRP A 95 2.62 2.39 2.35
CA TRP A 95 1.34 1.69 2.35
C TRP A 95 0.24 2.51 1.70
N VAL A 96 0.12 3.80 2.04
CA VAL A 96 -0.87 4.69 1.43
C VAL A 96 -0.72 4.77 -0.09
N MET A 97 0.52 4.82 -0.60
CA MET A 97 0.74 4.86 -2.06
C MET A 97 0.26 3.59 -2.76
N VAL A 98 0.51 2.41 -2.18
CA VAL A 98 0.05 1.13 -2.73
C VAL A 98 -1.47 0.96 -2.58
N GLU A 99 -2.03 1.42 -1.46
CA GLU A 99 -3.47 1.42 -1.21
C GLU A 99 -4.20 2.28 -2.26
N LEU A 100 -3.72 3.49 -2.54
CA LEU A 100 -4.29 4.37 -3.56
C LEU A 100 -4.23 3.75 -4.96
N ALA A 101 -3.11 3.09 -5.30
CA ALA A 101 -2.98 2.37 -6.56
C ALA A 101 -3.99 1.23 -6.68
N THR A 102 -4.23 0.51 -5.58
CA THR A 102 -5.19 -0.59 -5.51
C THR A 102 -6.63 -0.09 -5.65
N ILE A 103 -7.02 0.95 -4.90
CA ILE A 103 -8.35 1.56 -4.97
C ILE A 103 -8.63 2.08 -6.38
N LEU A 104 -7.67 2.73 -7.03
CA LEU A 104 -7.79 3.19 -8.41
C LEU A 104 -8.14 2.02 -9.35
N LEU A 105 -7.38 0.93 -9.30
CA LEU A 105 -7.59 -0.24 -10.16
C LEU A 105 -8.92 -0.94 -9.90
N LEU A 106 -9.32 -1.07 -8.64
CA LEU A 106 -10.61 -1.64 -8.25
C LEU A 106 -11.78 -0.74 -8.71
N THR A 107 -11.61 0.58 -8.67
CA THR A 107 -12.60 1.53 -9.18
C THR A 107 -12.77 1.38 -10.69
N TYR A 108 -11.68 1.30 -11.45
CA TYR A 108 -11.74 1.10 -12.91
C TYR A 108 -12.28 -0.28 -13.30
N THR A 109 -12.07 -1.29 -12.46
CA THR A 109 -12.73 -2.61 -12.64
C THR A 109 -14.24 -2.46 -12.69
N LEU A 110 -14.82 -1.66 -11.78
CA LEU A 110 -16.27 -1.41 -11.75
C LEU A 110 -16.73 -0.46 -12.85
N MET A 111 -15.99 0.63 -13.10
CA MET A 111 -16.38 1.64 -14.08
C MET A 111 -16.42 1.12 -15.52
N GLU A 112 -15.47 0.28 -15.88
CA GLU A 112 -15.38 -0.30 -17.24
C GLU A 112 -15.92 -1.73 -17.29
N SER A 113 -16.41 -2.27 -16.17
CA SER A 113 -16.80 -3.68 -16.03
C SER A 113 -15.74 -4.63 -16.60
N ASN A 114 -14.47 -4.32 -16.36
CA ASN A 114 -13.34 -5.02 -16.97
C ASN A 114 -12.36 -5.53 -15.89
N PHE A 115 -12.34 -6.84 -15.71
CA PHE A 115 -11.49 -7.55 -14.74
C PHE A 115 -10.01 -7.56 -15.12
N PHE A 116 -9.63 -6.99 -16.27
CA PHE A 116 -8.23 -6.70 -16.57
C PHE A 116 -7.57 -5.83 -15.49
N TYR A 117 -8.24 -4.77 -15.03
CA TYR A 117 -7.72 -3.91 -13.95
C TYR A 117 -7.68 -4.63 -12.60
N PHE A 118 -8.62 -5.54 -12.38
CA PHE A 118 -8.71 -6.35 -11.16
C PHE A 118 -7.46 -7.20 -10.96
N ILE A 119 -6.90 -7.78 -12.03
CA ILE A 119 -5.63 -8.54 -11.95
C ILE A 119 -4.50 -7.68 -11.39
N PHE A 120 -4.35 -6.45 -11.88
CA PHE A 120 -3.34 -5.53 -11.35
C PHE A 120 -3.62 -5.14 -9.89
N ALA A 121 -4.89 -5.00 -9.51
CA ALA A 121 -5.25 -4.75 -8.11
C ALA A 121 -4.80 -5.92 -7.22
N LEU A 122 -5.02 -7.17 -7.64
CA LEU A 122 -4.53 -8.35 -6.92
C LEU A 122 -3.00 -8.36 -6.77
N VAL A 123 -2.27 -7.99 -7.83
CA VAL A 123 -0.81 -7.87 -7.76
C VAL A 123 -0.39 -6.82 -6.74
N ASN A 124 -1.07 -5.66 -6.69
CA ASN A 124 -0.79 -4.63 -5.69
C ASN A 124 -1.14 -5.09 -4.26
N ILE A 125 -2.23 -5.83 -4.07
CA ILE A 125 -2.59 -6.40 -2.77
C ILE A 125 -1.52 -7.39 -2.30
N ILE A 126 -1.07 -8.29 -3.19
CA ILE A 126 0.03 -9.22 -2.91
C ILE A 126 1.31 -8.45 -2.57
N TYR A 127 1.63 -7.39 -3.31
CA TYR A 127 2.77 -6.53 -3.00
C TYR A 127 2.61 -5.87 -1.63
N PHE A 128 1.42 -5.35 -1.28
CA PHE A 128 1.13 -4.78 0.03
C PHE A 128 1.36 -5.79 1.16
N PHE A 129 0.99 -7.06 0.96
CA PHE A 129 1.31 -8.14 1.91
C PHE A 129 2.82 -8.25 2.18
N THR A 130 3.67 -8.06 1.16
CA THR A 130 5.14 -8.10 1.35
C THR A 130 5.70 -6.90 2.11
N LEU A 131 4.93 -5.81 2.24
CA LEU A 131 5.31 -4.59 2.97
C LEU A 131 4.96 -4.65 4.47
N ARG A 132 4.67 -5.84 5.01
CA ARG A 132 4.39 -6.05 6.43
C ARG A 132 5.46 -5.36 7.29
N PRO A 133 5.07 -4.60 8.33
CA PRO A 133 6.04 -3.93 9.20
C PRO A 133 6.90 -4.98 9.90
N LYS A 134 8.22 -4.81 9.81
CA LYS A 134 9.16 -5.60 10.61
C LYS A 134 9.21 -4.96 11.98
N ILE A 135 8.66 -5.63 12.98
CA ILE A 135 8.68 -5.16 14.37
C ILE A 135 10.13 -5.19 14.84
N PHE A 136 10.73 -4.03 15.04
CA PHE A 136 12.01 -3.90 15.74
C PHE A 136 11.68 -3.70 17.21
N SER A 137 11.75 -4.78 18.01
CA SER A 137 11.70 -4.63 19.46
C SER A 137 13.06 -4.10 19.93
N LEU A 138 13.09 -2.92 20.55
CA LEU A 138 14.27 -2.40 21.23
C LEU A 138 14.55 -3.08 22.58
N THR A 139 13.90 -4.21 22.86
CA THR A 139 14.33 -5.14 23.93
C THR A 139 15.58 -5.88 23.47
N GLY A 140 16.70 -5.17 23.48
CA GLY A 140 18.02 -5.75 23.73
C GLY A 140 18.34 -5.59 25.21
N GLY A 141 18.48 -6.72 25.92
CA GLY A 141 18.76 -6.83 27.35
C GLY A 141 17.58 -7.51 28.04
N ILE A 142 17.58 -8.82 28.27
CA ILE A 142 18.65 -9.67 28.84
C ILE A 142 18.99 -10.83 27.90
#